data_AF-A0A8B8N727-F1
#
_entry.id   AF-A0A8B8N727-F1
#
_cell.length_a   1.000
_cell.length_b   1.000
_cell.length_c   1.000
_cell.angle_alpha   90.00
_cell.angle_beta   90.00
_cell.angle_gamma   90.00
#
_symmetry.space_group_name_H-M   'P 1'
#
loop_
_entity.id
_entity.type
_entity.pdbx_description
1 polymer ?
#
loop_
_entity_poly.entity_id
_entity_poly.type
_entity_poly.pdbx_seq_one_letter_code
_entity_poly.pdbx_strand_id
1 'polypeptide(L)'
;MQMRKCILKLITPWCACSTRFVPATDETRDLEAYQTLDDIQPLVAGSTKSRASLEVLRKKTVLLLISDLDIAIENIELLNHMYKESRPRPEYQFEIVWLLIVDVDPKSAAWDMTHQQKFEELQSIMLWYTVHHPSILVPAVIKYIREVWRFSKRFIIVALDPQGKLASPNALHMIWIWGSFAYPFTMEREESLWKEESWRLELIIDGLDDGTIAEWVQTSSLTILFFPQS
;
A
#
# COMPACT_ATOMS: atom_id res chain seq x y z
N MET A 1 15.19 5.39 11.72
CA MET A 1 15.20 6.86 11.61
C MET A 1 14.55 7.32 10.32
N GLN A 2 14.91 6.76 9.16
CA GLN A 2 14.40 7.23 7.88
C GLN A 2 12.95 6.77 7.53
N MET A 3 12.52 5.55 7.90
CA MET A 3 11.11 5.11 7.79
C MET A 3 10.16 5.92 8.65
N ARG A 4 10.61 6.24 9.87
CA ARG A 4 9.89 7.17 10.75
C ARG A 4 9.70 8.50 10.05
N LYS A 5 10.77 9.07 9.46
CA LYS A 5 10.70 10.31 8.69
C LYS A 5 9.78 10.22 7.48
N CYS A 6 9.71 9.08 6.77
CA CYS A 6 8.82 8.93 5.63
C CYS A 6 7.34 8.85 6.04
N ILE A 7 7.00 8.04 7.05
CA ILE A 7 5.62 7.98 7.57
C ILE A 7 5.24 9.29 8.29
N LEU A 8 6.18 9.94 8.99
CA LEU A 8 5.97 11.29 9.51
C LEU A 8 5.68 12.27 8.38
N LYS A 9 6.49 12.29 7.33
CA LYS A 9 6.24 13.15 6.16
C LYS A 9 4.93 12.83 5.46
N LEU A 10 4.42 11.60 5.61
CA LEU A 10 3.10 11.16 5.15
C LEU A 10 1.97 11.47 6.14
N ILE A 11 2.23 12.06 7.31
CA ILE A 11 1.20 12.32 8.31
C ILE A 11 1.29 13.76 8.87
N THR A 12 2.43 14.43 8.76
CA THR A 12 2.66 15.79 9.26
C THR A 12 2.77 16.79 8.12
N PRO A 13 2.35 18.06 8.33
CA PRO A 13 2.37 19.06 7.30
C PRO A 13 3.79 19.58 7.15
N TRP A 14 4.54 19.08 6.16
CA TRP A 14 5.74 19.75 5.69
C TRP A 14 5.70 20.07 4.21
N CYS A 15 6.09 21.33 3.94
CA CYS A 15 5.91 22.05 2.70
C CYS A 15 6.35 21.26 1.47
N ALA A 16 5.42 21.06 0.56
CA ALA A 16 5.72 20.74 -0.83
C ALA A 16 6.41 21.95 -1.48
N CYS A 17 7.72 21.85 -1.75
CA CYS A 17 8.30 22.48 -2.93
C CYS A 17 9.58 21.75 -3.37
N SER A 18 9.60 21.38 -4.65
CA SER A 18 10.75 21.01 -5.47
C SER A 18 11.41 19.64 -5.22
N THR A 19 11.18 18.75 -6.18
CA THR A 19 12.19 17.99 -6.96
C THR A 19 13.66 18.25 -6.62
N ARG A 20 14.09 17.87 -5.42
CA ARG A 20 15.47 17.54 -5.08
C ARG A 20 15.46 16.94 -3.68
N PHE A 21 15.98 15.73 -3.52
CA PHE A 21 16.57 15.34 -2.23
C PHE A 21 17.64 16.40 -1.93
N VAL A 22 17.33 17.39 -1.09
CA VAL A 22 18.29 18.34 -0.52
C VAL A 22 18.14 18.28 1.00
N PRO A 23 19.27 18.21 1.74
CA PRO A 23 19.28 17.79 3.13
C PRO A 23 19.07 18.97 4.09
N ALA A 24 18.74 18.58 5.33
CA ALA A 24 18.86 19.33 6.57
C ALA A 24 18.17 20.70 6.64
N THR A 25 17.01 20.76 7.29
CA THR A 25 16.70 21.83 8.27
C THR A 25 15.67 21.37 9.29
N ASP A 26 16.11 21.42 10.55
CA ASP A 26 15.40 21.35 11.84
C ASP A 26 15.06 19.95 12.42
N GLU A 27 16.09 19.25 12.88
CA GLU A 27 15.98 17.95 13.57
C GLU A 27 15.11 18.01 14.84
N THR A 28 15.01 19.16 15.49
CA THR A 28 14.18 19.38 16.69
C THR A 28 12.69 19.38 16.36
N ARG A 29 12.28 20.04 15.27
CA ARG A 29 10.88 20.04 14.79
C ARG A 29 10.43 18.67 14.29
N ASP A 30 11.31 17.96 13.58
CA ASP A 30 11.09 16.56 13.20
C ASP A 30 10.86 15.66 14.44
N LEU A 31 11.57 15.95 15.53
CA LEU A 31 11.49 15.19 16.78
C LEU A 31 10.21 15.51 17.56
N GLU A 32 9.79 16.77 17.64
CA GLU A 32 8.55 17.20 18.29
C GLU A 32 7.30 16.69 17.56
N ALA A 33 7.29 16.79 16.23
CA ALA A 33 6.22 16.24 15.40
C ALA A 33 6.14 14.71 15.54
N TYR A 34 7.29 14.05 15.73
CA TYR A 34 7.34 12.62 16.01
C TYR A 34 6.76 12.29 17.38
N GLN A 35 7.20 12.98 18.43
CA GLN A 35 6.70 12.75 19.80
C GLN A 35 5.18 12.91 19.86
N THR A 36 4.66 13.97 19.23
CA THR A 36 3.21 14.21 19.15
C THR A 36 2.47 13.06 18.45
N LEU A 37 3.02 12.52 17.36
CA LEU A 37 2.42 11.38 16.67
C LEU A 37 2.55 10.07 17.45
N ASP A 38 3.69 9.84 18.09
CA ASP A 38 3.95 8.65 18.91
C ASP A 38 2.98 8.58 20.09
N ASP A 39 2.74 9.73 20.74
CA ASP A 39 1.75 9.90 21.81
C ASP A 39 0.32 9.65 21.32
N ILE A 40 0.01 10.06 20.09
CA ILE A 40 -1.29 9.79 19.46
C ILE A 40 -1.45 8.31 19.11
N GLN A 41 -0.37 7.52 18.99
CA GLN A 41 -0.39 6.11 18.56
C GLN A 41 -1.27 5.93 17.31
N PRO A 42 -0.80 6.39 16.14
CA PRO A 42 -1.68 6.71 15.03
C PRO A 42 -2.26 5.46 14.36
N LEU A 43 -1.72 4.27 14.66
CA LEU A 43 -2.11 3.01 14.07
C LEU A 43 -3.09 2.24 14.96
N VAL A 44 -3.93 1.43 14.31
CA VAL A 44 -4.75 0.39 14.94
C VAL A 44 -4.28 -0.95 14.38
N ALA A 45 -3.91 -1.87 15.25
CA ALA A 45 -3.56 -3.24 14.87
C ALA A 45 -4.83 -4.02 14.50
N GLY A 46 -4.88 -4.59 13.30
CA GLY A 46 -6.07 -5.30 12.81
C GLY A 46 -6.47 -6.52 13.64
N SER A 47 -5.50 -7.25 14.21
CA SER A 47 -5.73 -8.48 14.98
C SER A 47 -6.24 -8.23 16.41
N THR A 48 -5.67 -7.24 17.10
CA THR A 48 -5.99 -6.95 18.51
C THR A 48 -6.93 -5.76 18.67
N LYS A 49 -7.15 -4.99 17.61
CA LYS A 49 -7.84 -3.69 17.61
C LYS A 49 -7.24 -2.68 18.59
N SER A 50 -5.98 -2.90 19.01
CA SER A 50 -5.28 -2.00 19.93
C SER A 50 -4.58 -0.88 19.17
N ARG A 51 -4.42 0.26 19.85
CA ARG A 51 -3.59 1.36 19.37
C ARG A 51 -2.13 0.97 19.36
N ALA A 52 -1.41 1.42 18.34
CA ALA A 52 0.01 1.13 18.14
C ALA A 52 0.75 2.38 17.66
N SER A 53 2.00 2.49 18.12
CA SER A 53 2.92 3.50 17.63
C SER A 53 3.59 3.07 16.32
N LEU A 54 4.32 3.99 15.68
CA LEU A 54 5.06 3.67 14.46
C LEU A 54 6.26 2.73 14.69
N GLU A 55 6.62 2.46 15.95
CA GLU A 55 7.73 1.56 16.28
C GLU A 55 7.51 0.13 15.81
N VAL A 56 6.25 -0.31 15.68
CA VAL A 56 5.91 -1.66 15.20
C VAL A 56 6.37 -1.93 13.76
N LEU A 57 6.60 -0.86 12.99
CA LEU A 57 7.03 -0.90 11.59
C LEU A 57 8.56 -0.84 11.45
N ARG A 58 9.29 -0.56 12.53
CA ARG A 58 10.73 -0.31 12.49
C ARG A 58 11.49 -1.54 11.97
N LYS A 59 12.39 -1.30 11.00
CA LYS A 59 13.24 -2.33 10.35
C LYS A 59 12.46 -3.41 9.59
N LYS A 60 11.21 -3.13 9.19
CA LYS A 60 10.40 -4.02 8.35
C LYS A 60 10.13 -3.38 7.01
N THR A 61 9.92 -4.16 5.96
CA THR A 61 9.35 -3.64 4.71
C THR A 61 7.91 -3.20 4.98
N VAL A 62 7.51 -2.03 4.49
CA VAL A 62 6.15 -1.51 4.70
C VAL A 62 5.45 -1.39 3.36
N LEU A 63 4.29 -2.05 3.26
CA LEU A 63 3.36 -1.91 2.14
C LEU A 63 2.28 -0.90 2.54
N LEU A 64 2.32 0.29 1.95
CA LEU A 64 1.28 1.30 2.13
C LEU A 64 0.11 0.97 1.20
N LEU A 65 -0.96 0.42 1.75
CA LEU A 65 -2.22 0.23 1.03
C LEU A 65 -2.97 1.57 1.03
N ILE A 66 -3.14 2.17 -0.13
CA ILE A 66 -3.77 3.47 -0.29
C ILE A 66 -5.04 3.27 -1.10
N SER A 67 -6.19 3.59 -0.55
CA SER A 67 -7.48 3.46 -1.22
C SER A 67 -8.44 4.56 -0.82
N ASP A 68 -9.57 4.64 -1.51
CA ASP A 68 -10.76 5.33 -1.03
C ASP A 68 -11.66 4.34 -0.23
N LEU A 69 -12.90 4.74 0.03
CA LEU A 69 -13.91 3.92 0.69
C LEU A 69 -14.52 2.86 -0.24
N ASP A 70 -14.21 2.84 -1.53
CA ASP A 70 -14.81 1.96 -2.53
C ASP A 70 -13.89 0.79 -2.92
N ILE A 71 -12.86 0.53 -2.10
CA ILE A 71 -12.06 -0.69 -2.23
C ILE A 71 -12.95 -1.93 -2.10
N ALA A 72 -12.87 -2.80 -3.11
CA ALA A 72 -13.65 -4.03 -3.13
C ALA A 72 -13.22 -4.98 -2.00
N ILE A 73 -14.19 -5.63 -1.36
CA ILE A 73 -13.95 -6.53 -0.22
C ILE A 73 -13.04 -7.69 -0.63
N GLU A 74 -13.19 -8.18 -1.86
CA GLU A 74 -12.41 -9.28 -2.44
C GLU A 74 -10.91 -8.94 -2.46
N ASN A 75 -10.56 -7.67 -2.72
CA ASN A 75 -9.17 -7.23 -2.68
C ASN A 75 -8.61 -7.25 -1.25
N ILE A 76 -9.42 -6.88 -0.26
CA ILE A 76 -9.04 -6.94 1.15
C ILE A 76 -8.86 -8.39 1.58
N GLU A 77 -9.76 -9.29 1.17
CA GLU A 77 -9.68 -10.72 1.46
C GLU A 77 -8.43 -11.37 0.85
N LEU A 78 -8.10 -11.06 -0.40
CA LEU A 78 -6.88 -11.53 -1.06
C LEU A 78 -5.62 -11.08 -0.30
N LEU A 79 -5.56 -9.80 0.08
CA LEU A 79 -4.46 -9.28 0.87
C LEU A 79 -4.41 -9.90 2.26
N ASN A 80 -5.56 -10.18 2.88
CA ASN A 80 -5.65 -10.80 4.20
C ASN A 80 -5.10 -12.23 4.15
N HIS A 81 -5.45 -12.97 3.10
CA HIS A 81 -4.95 -14.30 2.85
C HIS A 81 -3.41 -14.29 2.73
N MET A 82 -2.87 -13.47 1.81
CA MET A 82 -1.43 -13.31 1.62
C MET A 82 -0.72 -12.90 2.91
N TYR A 83 -1.28 -11.93 3.64
CA TYR A 83 -0.72 -11.45 4.90
C TYR A 83 -0.69 -12.56 5.95
N LYS A 84 -1.78 -13.33 6.11
CA LYS A 84 -1.87 -14.46 7.04
C LYS A 84 -0.88 -15.58 6.71
N GLU A 85 -0.77 -15.95 5.43
CA GLU A 85 0.16 -16.99 4.96
C GLU A 85 1.63 -16.62 5.18
N SER A 86 1.95 -15.32 5.14
CA SER A 86 3.30 -14.84 5.41
C SER A 86 3.70 -14.86 6.89
N ARG A 87 2.74 -14.83 7.83
CA ARG A 87 3.04 -14.70 9.28
C ARG A 87 3.91 -15.83 9.88
N PRO A 88 3.72 -17.13 9.54
CA PRO A 88 4.57 -18.19 10.10
C PRO A 88 5.99 -18.24 9.51
N ARG A 89 6.28 -17.41 8.49
CA ARG A 89 7.53 -17.44 7.73
C ARG A 89 8.45 -16.28 8.16
N PRO A 90 9.50 -16.53 8.96
CA PRO A 90 10.37 -15.47 9.48
C PRO A 90 11.17 -14.74 8.40
N GLU A 91 11.27 -15.31 7.20
CA GLU A 91 11.87 -14.67 6.02
C GLU A 91 11.07 -13.45 5.54
N TYR A 92 9.76 -13.40 5.79
CA TYR A 92 8.87 -12.34 5.34
C TYR A 92 8.64 -11.30 6.43
N GLN A 93 9.53 -10.31 6.48
CA GLN A 93 9.48 -9.24 7.48
C GLN A 93 8.82 -7.99 6.90
N PHE A 94 7.53 -8.10 6.58
CA PHE A 94 6.75 -6.96 6.11
C PHE A 94 5.45 -6.74 6.89
N GLU A 95 5.01 -5.48 6.88
CA GLU A 95 3.73 -5.03 7.43
C GLU A 95 2.95 -4.28 6.36
N ILE A 96 1.62 -4.35 6.42
CA ILE A 96 0.73 -3.54 5.59
C ILE A 96 0.16 -2.42 6.47
N VAL A 97 0.12 -1.20 5.93
CA VAL A 97 -0.50 -0.04 6.58
C VAL A 97 -1.54 0.56 5.63
N TRP A 98 -2.80 0.59 6.06
CA TRP A 98 -3.88 1.21 5.29
C TRP A 98 -3.98 2.73 5.52
N LEU A 99 -3.99 3.48 4.43
CA LEU A 99 -4.19 4.92 4.35
C LEU A 99 -5.44 5.21 3.52
N LEU A 100 -6.48 5.75 4.16
CA LEU A 100 -7.70 6.17 3.46
C LEU A 100 -7.52 7.57 2.84
N ILE A 101 -7.72 7.69 1.53
CA ILE A 101 -7.69 8.94 0.78
C ILE A 101 -9.07 9.18 0.16
N VAL A 102 -9.75 10.18 0.67
CA VAL A 102 -11.10 10.60 0.23
C VAL A 102 -11.08 12.02 -0.31
N ASP A 103 -12.06 12.37 -1.13
CA ASP A 103 -12.25 13.74 -1.64
C ASP A 103 -12.90 14.66 -0.58
N VAL A 104 -13.66 14.08 0.34
CA VAL A 104 -14.33 14.78 1.45
C VAL A 104 -13.37 14.89 2.62
N ASP A 105 -13.16 16.10 3.15
CA ASP A 105 -12.33 16.31 4.35
C ASP A 105 -13.00 15.64 5.56
N PRO A 106 -12.34 14.65 6.22
CA PRO A 106 -12.87 13.97 7.40
C PRO A 106 -13.08 14.87 8.63
N LYS A 107 -12.58 16.11 8.61
CA LYS A 107 -12.84 17.12 9.66
C LYS A 107 -14.02 18.03 9.31
N SER A 108 -14.54 17.95 8.10
CA SER A 108 -15.63 18.79 7.62
C SER A 108 -17.00 18.18 7.93
N ALA A 109 -18.05 19.01 7.93
CA ALA A 109 -19.43 18.55 8.09
C ALA A 109 -19.94 17.66 6.94
N ALA A 110 -19.22 17.59 5.82
CA ALA A 110 -19.55 16.70 4.71
C ALA A 110 -19.16 15.23 5.00
N TRP A 111 -18.28 14.99 5.98
CA TRP A 111 -18.03 13.65 6.50
C TRP A 111 -19.15 13.26 7.46
N ASP A 112 -20.13 12.52 6.94
CA ASP A 112 -21.31 12.10 7.68
C ASP A 112 -21.15 10.72 8.34
N MET A 113 -22.22 10.26 8.99
CA MET A 113 -22.27 8.97 9.64
C MET A 113 -22.07 7.80 8.68
N THR A 114 -22.48 7.91 7.42
CA THR A 114 -22.34 6.85 6.41
C THR A 114 -20.88 6.66 6.03
N HIS A 115 -20.13 7.76 5.84
CA HIS A 115 -18.70 7.69 5.60
C HIS A 115 -17.96 7.06 6.78
N GLN A 116 -18.33 7.46 8.01
CA GLN A 116 -17.74 6.94 9.23
C GLN A 116 -17.99 5.43 9.40
N GLN A 117 -19.23 4.98 9.23
CA GLN A 117 -19.60 3.57 9.33
C GLN A 117 -18.87 2.71 8.30
N LYS A 118 -18.77 3.19 7.05
CA LYS A 118 -18.06 2.48 5.99
C LYS A 118 -16.56 2.36 6.27
N PHE A 119 -15.95 3.42 6.79
CA PHE A 119 -14.55 3.37 7.24
C PHE A 119 -14.33 2.32 8.33
N GLU A 120 -15.19 2.29 9.35
CA GLU A 120 -15.11 1.34 10.47
C GLU A 120 -15.33 -0.11 10.00
N GLU A 121 -16.28 -0.35 9.09
CA GLU A 121 -16.54 -1.66 8.50
C GLU A 121 -15.30 -2.18 7.77
N LEU A 122 -14.71 -1.39 6.86
CA LEU A 122 -13.49 -1.75 6.15
C LEU A 122 -12.31 -1.97 7.12
N GLN A 123 -12.15 -1.10 8.11
CA GLN A 123 -11.10 -1.23 9.13
C GLN A 123 -11.28 -2.51 9.97
N SER A 124 -12.52 -2.94 10.21
CA SER A 124 -12.83 -4.10 11.03
C SER A 124 -12.37 -5.41 10.39
N ILE A 125 -12.40 -5.49 9.05
CA ILE A 125 -12.04 -6.72 8.30
C ILE A 125 -10.55 -6.78 7.93
N MET A 126 -9.77 -5.72 8.10
CA MET A 126 -8.33 -5.72 7.82
C MET A 126 -7.52 -6.37 8.96
N LEU A 127 -6.64 -7.31 8.62
CA LEU A 127 -5.78 -8.03 9.58
C LEU A 127 -4.47 -7.29 9.91
N TRP A 128 -4.10 -6.32 9.09
CA TRP A 128 -2.87 -5.53 9.21
C TRP A 128 -3.10 -4.20 9.94
N TYR A 129 -2.13 -3.27 9.89
CA TYR A 129 -2.24 -1.98 10.56
C TYR A 129 -3.07 -0.99 9.76
N THR A 130 -3.91 -0.21 10.40
CA THR A 130 -4.65 0.88 9.74
C THR A 130 -4.37 2.18 10.45
N VAL A 131 -4.42 3.30 9.73
CA VAL A 131 -4.47 4.61 10.39
C VAL A 131 -5.80 4.74 11.14
N HIS A 132 -5.77 5.15 12.40
CA HIS A 132 -6.94 5.06 13.26
C HIS A 132 -8.12 5.94 12.84
N HIS A 133 -7.83 7.06 12.18
CA HIS A 133 -8.84 7.96 11.65
C HIS A 133 -8.26 8.74 10.45
N PRO A 134 -9.00 8.91 9.34
CA PRO A 134 -8.46 9.56 8.14
C PRO A 134 -8.06 11.03 8.34
N SER A 135 -8.62 11.71 9.34
CA SER A 135 -8.29 13.12 9.69
C SER A 135 -6.84 13.38 10.13
N ILE A 136 -6.10 12.30 10.42
CA ILE A 136 -4.68 12.35 10.79
C ILE A 136 -3.81 12.68 9.58
N LEU A 137 -4.23 12.26 8.38
CA LEU A 137 -3.52 12.57 7.15
C LEU A 137 -3.69 14.05 6.86
N VAL A 138 -2.58 14.77 6.81
CA VAL A 138 -2.61 16.20 6.50
C VAL A 138 -2.79 16.46 5.00
N PRO A 139 -3.33 17.62 4.60
CA PRO A 139 -3.59 17.93 3.20
C PRO A 139 -2.37 17.82 2.27
N ALA A 140 -1.16 18.16 2.75
CA ALA A 140 0.07 18.07 1.96
C ALA A 140 0.39 16.64 1.52
N VAL A 141 0.07 15.66 2.37
CA VAL A 141 0.27 14.23 2.11
C VAL A 141 -0.73 13.75 1.09
N ILE A 142 -2.01 14.09 1.30
CA ILE A 142 -3.08 13.73 0.37
C ILE A 142 -2.75 14.25 -1.03
N LYS A 143 -2.27 15.50 -1.11
CA LYS A 143 -1.80 16.11 -2.36
C LYS A 143 -0.63 15.33 -2.97
N TYR A 144 0.39 15.00 -2.18
CA TYR A 144 1.54 14.22 -2.67
C TYR A 144 1.11 12.84 -3.20
N ILE A 145 0.24 12.12 -2.50
CA ILE A 145 -0.27 10.81 -2.91
C ILE A 145 -1.03 10.93 -4.26
N ARG A 146 -1.86 11.96 -4.41
CA ARG A 146 -2.62 12.18 -5.66
C ARG A 146 -1.73 12.62 -6.83
N GLU A 147 -0.82 13.56 -6.60
CA GLU A 147 -0.04 14.18 -7.69
C GLU A 147 1.23 13.41 -8.04
N VAL A 148 1.94 12.87 -7.04
CA VAL A 148 3.25 12.21 -7.23
C VAL A 148 3.08 10.71 -7.40
N TRP A 149 2.28 10.06 -6.55
CA TRP A 149 1.96 8.64 -6.68
C TRP A 149 0.77 8.37 -7.61
N ARG A 150 0.20 9.42 -8.20
CA ARG A 150 -0.86 9.34 -9.23
C ARG A 150 -2.08 8.54 -8.78
N PHE A 151 -2.39 8.57 -7.49
CA PHE A 151 -3.61 7.96 -6.97
C PHE A 151 -4.84 8.72 -7.50
N SER A 152 -5.72 8.01 -8.21
CA SER A 152 -6.96 8.58 -8.78
C SER A 152 -8.20 8.01 -8.09
N LYS A 153 -8.52 6.71 -8.28
CA LYS A 153 -9.67 6.01 -7.66
C LYS A 153 -9.51 4.49 -7.46
N ARG A 154 -8.45 3.87 -8.01
CA ARG A 154 -8.14 2.47 -7.70
C ARG A 154 -7.13 2.43 -6.57
N PHE A 155 -7.26 1.48 -5.65
CA PHE A 155 -6.26 1.32 -4.60
C PHE A 155 -4.88 1.04 -5.21
N ILE A 156 -3.85 1.55 -4.56
CA ILE A 156 -2.44 1.30 -4.93
C ILE A 156 -1.70 0.76 -3.70
N ILE A 157 -0.62 0.03 -3.95
CA ILE A 157 0.25 -0.44 -2.87
C ILE A 157 1.65 0.10 -3.11
N VAL A 158 2.15 0.95 -2.22
CA VAL A 158 3.51 1.49 -2.31
C VAL A 158 4.41 0.71 -1.36
N ALA A 159 5.54 0.20 -1.85
CA ALA A 159 6.50 -0.52 -1.02
C ALA A 159 7.62 0.40 -0.53
N LEU A 160 7.89 0.34 0.77
CA LEU A 160 9.02 0.99 1.42
C LEU A 160 9.97 -0.06 2.00
N ASP A 161 11.27 0.11 1.78
CA ASP A 161 12.31 -0.75 2.36
C ASP A 161 12.37 -0.62 3.91
N PRO A 162 13.09 -1.48 4.65
CA PRO A 162 13.27 -1.36 6.11
C PRO A 162 13.85 -0.03 6.61
N GLN A 163 14.46 0.74 5.73
CA GLN A 163 15.00 2.07 5.97
C GLN A 163 13.96 3.16 5.67
N GLY A 164 12.82 2.84 5.07
CA GLY A 164 11.76 3.77 4.70
C GLY A 164 11.91 4.41 3.34
N LYS A 165 12.87 3.98 2.53
CA LYS A 165 13.02 4.49 1.16
C LYS A 165 12.02 3.80 0.26
N LEU A 166 11.64 4.49 -0.81
CA LEU A 166 10.76 3.92 -1.83
C LEU A 166 11.44 2.72 -2.49
N ALA A 167 10.89 1.53 -2.28
CA ALA A 167 11.34 0.28 -2.89
C ALA A 167 10.59 -0.02 -4.19
N SER A 168 9.29 0.25 -4.22
CA SER A 168 8.48 0.22 -5.43
C SER A 168 7.33 1.24 -5.34
N PRO A 169 7.10 2.06 -6.39
CA PRO A 169 5.99 3.01 -6.44
C PRO A 169 4.62 2.31 -6.59
N ASN A 170 4.60 1.07 -7.08
CA ASN A 170 3.40 0.24 -7.13
C ASN A 170 3.82 -1.23 -7.03
N ALA A 171 3.49 -1.89 -5.93
CA ALA A 171 3.76 -3.30 -5.69
C ALA A 171 2.51 -4.18 -5.91
N LEU A 172 1.39 -3.58 -6.36
CA LEU A 172 0.13 -4.28 -6.50
C LEU A 172 0.23 -5.48 -7.45
N HIS A 173 0.83 -5.27 -8.63
CA HIS A 173 1.01 -6.33 -9.62
C HIS A 173 1.92 -7.44 -9.09
N MET A 174 2.97 -7.08 -8.35
CA MET A 174 3.86 -8.07 -7.74
C MET A 174 3.11 -8.96 -6.74
N ILE A 175 2.24 -8.36 -5.94
CA ILE A 175 1.43 -9.06 -4.94
C ILE A 175 0.38 -9.94 -5.63
N TRP A 176 -0.25 -9.47 -6.71
CA TRP A 176 -1.21 -10.27 -7.45
C TRP A 176 -0.59 -11.49 -8.13
N ILE A 177 0.60 -11.35 -8.72
CA ILE A 177 1.26 -12.42 -9.46
C ILE A 177 1.96 -13.40 -8.51
N TRP A 178 2.73 -12.90 -7.54
CA TRP A 178 3.62 -13.72 -6.71
C TRP A 178 3.28 -13.73 -5.21
N GLY A 179 2.27 -12.98 -4.77
CA GLY A 179 1.87 -12.93 -3.37
C GLY A 179 3.03 -12.54 -2.45
N SER A 180 3.31 -13.35 -1.44
CA SER A 180 4.40 -13.11 -0.49
C SER A 180 5.80 -13.39 -1.06
N PHE A 181 5.93 -14.17 -2.15
CA PHE A 181 7.21 -14.44 -2.81
C PHE A 181 7.83 -13.21 -3.48
N ALA A 182 6.99 -12.18 -3.70
CA ALA A 182 7.41 -10.86 -4.16
C ALA A 182 8.25 -10.09 -3.14
N TYR A 183 8.31 -10.51 -1.86
CA TYR A 183 9.20 -9.90 -0.87
C TYR A 183 10.66 -9.90 -1.36
N PRO A 184 11.41 -8.78 -1.22
CA PRO A 184 11.11 -7.56 -0.45
C PRO A 184 10.33 -6.45 -1.19
N PHE A 185 9.61 -6.79 -2.26
CA PHE A 185 8.76 -5.88 -3.05
C PHE A 185 9.55 -4.72 -3.70
N THR A 186 10.81 -5.00 -4.07
CA THR A 186 11.67 -4.07 -4.82
C THR A 186 11.54 -4.30 -6.31
N MET A 187 11.80 -3.27 -7.11
CA MET A 187 11.86 -3.39 -8.58
C MET A 187 12.90 -4.44 -9.02
N GLU A 188 14.03 -4.54 -8.32
CA GLU A 188 15.06 -5.56 -8.57
C GLU A 188 14.53 -6.99 -8.34
N ARG A 189 13.71 -7.18 -7.29
CA ARG A 189 13.08 -8.46 -7.00
C ARG A 189 12.05 -8.80 -8.07
N GLU A 190 11.24 -7.82 -8.50
CA GLU A 190 10.32 -7.98 -9.62
C GLU A 190 11.04 -8.44 -10.89
N GLU A 191 12.12 -7.77 -11.28
CA GLU A 191 12.91 -8.17 -12.45
C GLU A 191 13.47 -9.59 -12.32
N SER A 192 13.89 -9.99 -11.11
CA SER A 192 14.37 -11.36 -10.87
C SER A 192 13.25 -12.39 -11.02
N LEU A 193 12.06 -12.09 -10.50
CA LEU A 193 10.90 -12.98 -10.60
C LEU A 193 10.45 -13.14 -12.05
N TRP A 194 10.45 -12.07 -12.84
CA TRP A 194 10.18 -12.16 -14.28
C TRP A 194 11.22 -12.99 -15.05
N LYS A 195 12.49 -12.97 -14.63
CA LYS A 195 13.54 -13.80 -15.25
C LYS A 195 13.46 -15.27 -14.85
N GLU A 196 13.00 -15.54 -13.64
CA GLU A 196 12.72 -16.89 -13.13
C GLU A 196 11.42 -17.46 -13.74
N GLU A 197 10.49 -16.59 -14.14
CA GLU A 197 9.22 -16.98 -14.74
C GLU A 197 9.42 -17.49 -16.17
N SER A 198 9.38 -18.82 -16.32
CA SER A 198 9.39 -19.49 -17.61
C SER A 198 7.99 -19.50 -18.23
N TRP A 199 7.47 -18.32 -18.62
CA TRP A 199 6.21 -18.12 -19.36
C TRP A 199 5.15 -19.20 -19.10
N ARG A 200 4.72 -19.37 -17.85
CA ARG A 200 3.60 -20.26 -17.57
C ARG A 200 2.33 -19.59 -18.07
N LEU A 201 1.77 -20.18 -19.12
CA LEU A 201 0.48 -19.84 -19.76
C LEU A 201 -0.67 -19.61 -18.75
N GLU A 202 -0.54 -20.01 -17.49
CA GLU A 202 -1.50 -19.79 -16.41
C GLU A 202 -1.78 -18.30 -16.12
N LEU A 203 -0.80 -17.39 -16.26
CA LEU A 203 -1.03 -15.94 -16.09
C LEU A 203 -1.87 -15.31 -17.23
N ILE A 204 -2.01 -16.01 -18.36
CA ILE A 204 -2.84 -15.60 -19.51
C ILE A 204 -4.24 -16.22 -19.43
N ILE A 205 -4.37 -17.37 -18.76
CA ILE A 205 -5.54 -18.25 -18.82
C ILE A 205 -6.58 -17.96 -17.73
N ASP A 206 -6.24 -17.27 -16.64
CA ASP A 206 -7.14 -17.07 -15.49
C ASP A 206 -8.41 -16.22 -15.77
N GLY A 207 -8.61 -15.80 -17.03
CA GLY A 207 -9.83 -15.13 -17.50
C GLY A 207 -10.41 -15.68 -18.81
N LEU A 208 -9.90 -16.79 -19.34
CA LEU A 208 -10.36 -17.39 -20.59
C LEU A 208 -11.07 -18.73 -20.28
N ASP A 209 -12.23 -18.96 -20.88
CA ASP A 209 -12.85 -20.28 -20.79
C ASP A 209 -12.00 -21.32 -21.55
N ASP A 210 -12.04 -22.57 -21.09
CA ASP A 210 -11.30 -23.69 -21.70
C ASP A 210 -11.63 -23.87 -23.19
N GLY A 211 -12.81 -23.41 -23.63
CA GLY A 211 -13.28 -23.46 -25.02
C GLY A 211 -12.52 -22.51 -25.95
N THR A 212 -12.25 -21.28 -25.50
CA THR A 212 -11.54 -20.24 -26.25
C THR A 212 -10.08 -20.65 -26.46
N ILE A 213 -9.46 -21.27 -25.46
CA ILE A 213 -8.09 -21.77 -25.53
C ILE A 213 -7.97 -22.88 -26.58
N ALA A 214 -8.93 -23.81 -26.62
CA ALA A 214 -8.95 -24.90 -27.58
C ALA A 214 -9.08 -24.41 -29.04
N GLU A 215 -9.87 -23.36 -29.27
CA GLU A 215 -10.06 -22.75 -30.59
C GLU A 215 -8.79 -22.05 -31.08
N TRP A 216 -8.09 -21.33 -30.21
CA TRP A 216 -6.87 -20.60 -30.55
C TRP A 216 -5.69 -21.53 -30.85
N VAL A 217 -5.60 -22.66 -30.13
CA VAL A 217 -4.63 -23.73 -30.40
C VAL A 217 -4.87 -24.35 -31.79
N GLN A 218 -6.13 -24.48 -32.22
CA GLN A 218 -6.44 -24.94 -33.57
C GLN A 218 -6.13 -23.93 -34.68
N THR A 219 -6.26 -22.63 -34.40
CA THR A 219 -6.13 -21.58 -35.44
C THR A 219 -4.72 -20.99 -35.58
N SER A 220 -3.75 -21.37 -34.73
CA SER A 220 -2.36 -20.85 -34.78
C SER A 220 -2.27 -19.31 -34.74
N SER A 221 -3.16 -18.67 -33.99
CA SER A 221 -3.26 -17.21 -33.90
C SER A 221 -2.24 -16.66 -32.88
N LEU A 222 -1.43 -15.68 -33.28
CA LEU A 222 -0.44 -15.04 -32.42
C LEU A 222 -1.05 -13.80 -31.75
N THR A 223 -1.38 -13.90 -30.46
CA THR A 223 -2.00 -12.79 -29.70
C THR A 223 -0.92 -11.96 -29.01
N ILE A 224 -0.84 -10.66 -29.32
CA ILE A 224 0.05 -9.70 -28.66
C ILE A 224 -0.73 -9.00 -27.55
N LEU A 225 -0.32 -9.19 -26.29
CA LEU A 225 -0.91 -8.52 -25.13
C LEU A 225 -0.30 -7.13 -24.95
N PHE A 226 -1.13 -6.10 -25.02
CA PHE A 226 -0.77 -4.74 -24.62
C PHE A 226 -1.14 -4.52 -23.16
N PHE A 227 -0.14 -4.36 -22.29
CA PHE A 227 -0.35 -3.79 -20.97
C PHE A 227 -0.16 -2.27 -21.07
N PRO A 228 -1.23 -1.46 -20.98
CA PRO A 228 -1.07 -0.02 -20.92
C PRO A 228 -0.38 0.33 -19.60
N GLN A 229 0.84 0.86 -19.70
CA GLN A 229 1.49 1.48 -18.54
C GLN A 229 0.73 2.77 -18.22
N SER A 230 0.06 2.79 -17.06
CA SER A 230 -0.59 3.98 -16.48
C SER A 230 0.30 4.64 -15.44
#